data_AF-A0A382WVC6-F1
#
_entry.id   AF-A0A382WVC6-F1
#
_cell.length_a   1.000
_cell.length_b   1.000
_cell.length_c   1.000
_cell.angle_alpha   90.00
_cell.angle_beta   90.00
_cell.angle_gamma   90.00
#
_symmetry.space_group_name_H-M   'P 1'
#
loop_
_entity.id
_entity.type
_entity.pdbx_description
1 polymer ?
#
loop_
_entity_poly.entity_id
_entity_poly.type
_entity_poly.pdbx_seq_one_letter_code
_entity_poly.pdbx_strand_id
1 'polypeptide(L)'
;IHFVHSLDGVVDVGHFRGAYKTSKIFEIRKYFNRLEFVSINTAYYFDPENPLSRAESANINAAVLTTLAISATDDETGAMLLNVDDMFLSESLYQIKRAPNPEAKPGTRFALGSLNKKKCQYIALNNYPLNSDVVIKYVYDNPTPMNRGGPGITDPRAVHIVIQHSFIAVPDNDYNPRYDDPRVGYFMTQVTDLTSTSNTPYRDLIHRWNLIKKEPSAPISEPVEPIVFWIENTTPTEFRPAVKEGVLRWNRAYRAAGFKNAIQVKTQPDDAEW
;
A
#
# COMPACT_ATOMS: atom_id res chain seq x y z
N ILE A 1 6.01 4.99 -4.88
CA ILE A 1 4.86 4.16 -4.42
C ILE A 1 4.56 4.54 -2.98
N HIS A 2 3.30 4.82 -2.66
CA HIS A 2 2.83 4.99 -1.27
C HIS A 2 1.96 3.79 -0.90
N PHE A 3 2.40 3.04 0.11
CA PHE A 3 1.71 1.87 0.63
C PHE A 3 1.30 2.11 2.09
N VAL A 4 0.11 1.64 2.44
CA VAL A 4 -0.48 1.84 3.77
C VAL A 4 -0.77 0.49 4.41
N HIS A 5 -0.26 0.33 5.64
CA HIS A 5 -0.43 -0.88 6.44
C HIS A 5 -0.94 -0.51 7.83
N SER A 6 -1.98 -1.21 8.31
CA SER A 6 -2.40 -1.08 9.71
C SER A 6 -1.57 -2.02 10.58
N LEU A 7 -0.68 -1.44 11.39
CA LEU A 7 0.10 -2.20 12.37
C LEU A 7 -0.73 -2.56 13.59
N ASP A 8 -1.68 -1.69 13.96
CA ASP A 8 -2.61 -1.95 15.05
C ASP A 8 -3.89 -1.09 14.96
N GLY A 9 -4.93 -1.51 15.65
CA GLY A 9 -6.21 -0.81 15.70
C GLY A 9 -7.34 -1.67 16.23
N VAL A 10 -8.57 -1.18 16.11
CA VAL A 10 -9.78 -1.91 16.52
C VAL A 10 -10.57 -2.40 15.30
N VAL A 11 -10.99 -3.66 15.35
CA VAL A 11 -11.73 -4.33 14.26
C VAL A 11 -13.03 -3.60 13.90
N ASP A 12 -13.66 -2.95 14.87
CA ASP A 12 -14.91 -2.18 14.73
C ASP A 12 -14.86 -1.09 13.64
N VAL A 13 -13.67 -0.58 13.34
CA VAL A 13 -13.47 0.48 12.34
C VAL A 13 -12.71 -0.03 11.13
N GLY A 14 -12.52 -1.34 11.02
CA GLY A 14 -11.86 -2.01 9.90
C GLY A 14 -10.34 -1.85 9.89
N HIS A 15 -9.72 -1.41 10.99
CA HIS A 15 -8.26 -1.33 11.14
C HIS A 15 -7.80 -2.33 12.20
N PHE A 16 -7.01 -3.32 11.80
CA PHE A 16 -6.48 -4.36 12.68
C PHE A 16 -5.08 -4.73 12.20
N ARG A 17 -4.29 -5.32 13.10
CA ARG A 17 -2.90 -5.71 12.83
C ARG A 17 -2.82 -6.61 11.59
N GLY A 18 -1.89 -6.29 10.69
CA GLY A 18 -1.68 -7.06 9.45
C GLY A 18 -2.58 -6.64 8.29
N ALA A 19 -3.48 -5.67 8.47
CA ALA A 19 -4.40 -5.29 7.41
C ALA A 19 -3.72 -4.37 6.38
N TYR A 20 -3.47 -4.91 5.19
CA TYR A 20 -3.10 -4.11 4.02
C TYR A 20 -4.25 -3.18 3.61
N LYS A 21 -3.90 -1.93 3.30
CA LYS A 21 -4.86 -0.90 2.89
C LYS A 21 -4.64 -0.56 1.43
N THR A 22 -4.30 0.69 1.14
CA THR A 22 -4.14 1.17 -0.22
C THR A 22 -2.67 1.13 -0.64
N SER A 23 -2.46 0.86 -1.91
CA SER A 23 -1.21 1.16 -2.62
C SER A 23 -1.53 2.13 -3.74
N LYS A 24 -0.69 3.16 -3.93
CA LYS A 24 -0.82 4.09 -5.05
C LYS A 24 0.53 4.56 -5.56
N ILE A 25 0.56 4.91 -6.84
CA ILE A 25 1.69 5.65 -7.41
C ILE A 25 1.44 7.13 -7.16
N PHE A 26 2.48 7.81 -6.67
CA PHE A 26 2.47 9.25 -6.51
C PHE A 26 3.82 9.81 -6.93
N GLU A 27 3.81 11.08 -7.31
CA GLU A 27 4.98 11.90 -7.62
C GLU A 27 5.15 12.98 -6.56
N ILE A 28 6.40 13.38 -6.35
CA ILE A 28 6.73 14.59 -5.60
C ILE A 28 7.14 15.64 -6.61
N ARG A 29 6.36 16.71 -6.73
CA ARG A 29 6.61 17.80 -7.68
C ARG A 29 7.07 19.04 -6.93
N LYS A 30 8.19 19.63 -7.34
CA LYS A 30 8.60 20.92 -6.81
C LYS A 30 7.83 22.03 -7.51
N TYR A 31 7.18 22.89 -6.73
CA TYR A 31 6.50 24.08 -7.22
C TYR A 31 7.01 25.30 -6.45
N PHE A 32 7.95 26.03 -7.05
CA PHE A 32 8.67 27.14 -6.40
C PHE A 32 9.25 26.76 -5.02
N ASN A 33 8.63 27.25 -3.94
CA ASN A 33 9.05 27.11 -2.56
C ASN A 33 8.33 25.98 -1.79
N ARG A 34 7.65 25.06 -2.49
CA ARG A 34 6.95 23.93 -1.87
C ARG A 34 7.09 22.65 -2.69
N LEU A 35 6.81 21.54 -2.04
CA LEU A 35 6.68 20.22 -2.65
C LEU A 35 5.21 19.78 -2.61
N GLU A 36 4.73 19.26 -3.73
CA GLU A 36 3.38 18.72 -3.88
C GLU A 36 3.45 17.21 -4.01
N PHE A 37 2.69 16.49 -3.18
CA PHE A 37 2.58 15.04 -3.22
C PHE A 37 1.34 14.69 -4.03
N VAL A 38 1.55 14.25 -5.27
CA VAL A 38 0.49 14.13 -6.27
C VAL A 38 0.25 12.67 -6.61
N SER A 39 -0.95 12.16 -6.33
CA SER A 39 -1.34 10.81 -6.76
C SER A 39 -1.54 10.79 -8.27
N ILE A 40 -0.98 9.78 -8.93
CA ILE A 40 -1.14 9.56 -10.37
C ILE A 40 -2.35 8.67 -10.61
N ASN A 41 -3.14 8.99 -11.64
CA ASN A 41 -4.18 8.11 -12.14
C ASN A 41 -3.54 7.00 -12.99
N THR A 42 -3.73 5.75 -12.59
CA THR A 42 -3.23 4.56 -13.32
C THR A 42 -4.36 3.73 -13.92
N ALA A 43 -5.58 4.27 -13.99
CA ALA A 43 -6.78 3.56 -14.45
C ALA A 43 -6.98 3.64 -15.97
N TYR A 44 -6.25 4.54 -16.65
CA TYR A 44 -6.41 4.78 -18.08
C TYR A 44 -5.11 4.55 -18.84
N TYR A 45 -5.24 4.04 -20.05
CA TYR A 45 -4.18 3.90 -21.02
C TYR A 45 -4.55 4.64 -22.30
N PHE A 46 -3.55 5.27 -22.92
CA PHE A 46 -3.63 5.86 -24.24
C PHE A 46 -2.49 5.30 -25.09
N ASP A 47 -2.78 4.80 -26.29
CA ASP A 47 -1.76 4.45 -27.26
C ASP A 47 -0.95 5.71 -27.67
N PRO A 48 0.38 5.74 -27.43
CA PRO A 48 1.20 6.91 -27.76
C PRO A 48 1.13 7.34 -29.23
N GLU A 49 0.93 6.39 -30.14
CA GLU A 49 0.83 6.65 -31.59
C GLU A 49 -0.54 7.20 -32.00
N ASN A 50 -1.55 7.08 -31.13
CA ASN A 50 -2.88 7.58 -31.38
C ASN A 50 -2.96 9.09 -31.09
N PRO A 51 -3.52 9.92 -31.99
CA PRO A 51 -3.74 11.34 -31.75
C PRO A 51 -4.38 11.75 -30.42
N LEU A 52 -5.21 10.88 -29.82
CA LEU A 52 -5.85 11.11 -28.53
C LEU A 52 -4.86 11.15 -27.35
N SER A 53 -3.66 10.55 -27.47
CA SER A 53 -2.62 10.58 -26.44
C SER A 53 -2.20 12.01 -26.09
N ARG A 54 -2.28 12.95 -27.04
CA ARG A 54 -2.02 14.38 -26.80
C ARG A 54 -2.99 15.03 -25.80
N ALA A 55 -4.09 14.38 -25.49
CA ALA A 55 -5.09 14.80 -24.53
C ALA A 55 -5.22 13.81 -23.35
N GLU A 56 -4.20 12.99 -23.08
CA GLU A 56 -4.23 11.95 -22.04
C GLU A 56 -4.50 12.46 -20.63
N SER A 57 -4.26 13.76 -20.38
CA SER A 57 -4.55 14.40 -19.09
C SER A 57 -5.86 15.19 -19.09
N ALA A 58 -6.58 15.26 -20.22
CA ALA A 58 -7.83 16.01 -20.31
C ALA A 58 -8.92 15.30 -19.49
N ASN A 59 -9.60 16.05 -18.63
CA ASN A 59 -10.62 15.53 -17.69
C ASN A 59 -10.11 14.44 -16.73
N ILE A 60 -8.78 14.26 -16.61
CA ILE A 60 -8.15 13.38 -15.62
C ILE A 60 -7.46 14.26 -14.59
N ASN A 61 -7.98 14.23 -13.36
CA ASN A 61 -7.42 15.01 -12.27
C ASN A 61 -6.18 14.33 -11.68
N ALA A 62 -5.09 15.10 -11.53
CA ALA A 62 -3.97 14.72 -10.67
C ALA A 62 -4.27 15.17 -9.23
N ALA A 63 -4.41 14.21 -8.32
CA ALA A 63 -4.86 14.50 -6.96
C ALA A 63 -3.67 14.97 -6.11
N VAL A 64 -3.57 16.27 -5.86
CA VAL A 64 -2.64 16.85 -4.89
C VAL A 64 -3.10 16.45 -3.48
N LEU A 65 -2.44 15.45 -2.89
CA LEU A 65 -2.80 14.88 -1.59
C LEU A 65 -2.41 15.81 -0.44
N THR A 66 -1.23 16.42 -0.56
CA THR A 66 -0.72 17.39 0.40
C THR A 66 0.39 18.23 -0.23
N THR A 67 0.67 19.36 0.40
CA THR A 67 1.66 20.33 -0.03
C THR A 67 2.47 20.78 1.18
N LEU A 68 3.80 20.74 1.07
CA LEU A 68 4.71 21.09 2.15
C LEU A 68 5.65 22.20 1.72
N ALA A 69 5.72 23.28 2.50
CA ALA A 69 6.67 24.36 2.26
C ALA A 69 8.11 23.88 2.53
N ILE A 70 9.03 24.28 1.66
CA ILE A 70 10.46 24.05 1.84
C ILE A 70 10.96 25.05 2.88
N SER A 71 11.37 24.55 4.04
CA SER A 71 11.82 25.38 5.17
C SER A 71 13.28 25.81 5.00
N ALA A 72 14.10 24.92 4.45
CA ALA A 72 15.48 25.18 4.07
C ALA A 72 15.89 24.26 2.93
N THR A 73 16.89 24.66 2.15
CA THR A 73 17.58 23.79 1.19
C THR A 73 19.06 23.83 1.52
N ASP A 74 19.70 22.68 1.50
CA ASP A 74 21.14 22.55 1.60
C ASP A 74 21.75 22.80 0.21
N ASP A 75 22.62 23.80 0.09
CA ASP A 75 23.15 24.25 -1.20
C ASP A 75 24.17 23.27 -1.82
N GLU A 76 24.79 22.40 -1.02
CA GLU A 76 25.78 21.44 -1.49
C GLU A 76 25.14 20.15 -2.00
N THR A 77 24.18 19.62 -1.25
CA THR A 77 23.53 18.33 -1.51
C THR A 77 22.19 18.45 -2.23
N GLY A 78 21.57 19.64 -2.18
CA GLY A 78 20.20 19.87 -2.66
C GLY A 78 19.12 19.31 -1.74
N ALA A 79 19.47 18.82 -0.55
CA ALA A 79 18.51 18.28 0.42
C ALA A 79 17.53 19.36 0.89
N MET A 80 16.25 19.00 1.03
CA MET A 80 15.19 19.93 1.44
C MET A 80 14.64 19.56 2.81
N LEU A 81 14.59 20.54 3.71
CA LEU A 81 13.97 20.40 5.02
C LEU A 81 12.48 20.75 4.92
N LEU A 82 11.62 19.84 5.39
CA LEU A 82 10.17 19.96 5.36
C LEU A 82 9.59 19.80 6.76
N ASN A 83 8.61 20.62 7.14
CA ASN A 83 7.72 20.30 8.25
C ASN A 83 6.61 19.38 7.73
N VAL A 84 6.54 18.16 8.27
CA VAL A 84 5.65 17.09 7.76
C VAL A 84 4.43 16.82 8.65
N ASP A 85 4.22 17.62 9.71
CA ASP A 85 3.13 17.38 10.66
C ASP A 85 1.74 17.48 10.02
N ASP A 86 1.56 18.41 9.08
CA ASP A 86 0.30 18.54 8.34
C ASP A 86 0.06 17.42 7.34
N MET A 87 1.10 16.65 6.99
CA MET A 87 1.01 15.47 6.15
C MET A 87 0.74 14.19 6.96
N PHE A 88 1.45 14.01 8.08
CA PHE A 88 1.40 12.76 8.84
C PHE A 88 0.47 12.81 10.04
N LEU A 89 0.27 13.95 10.70
CA LEU A 89 -0.69 14.08 11.81
C LEU A 89 -2.09 14.50 11.31
N SER A 90 -2.38 14.15 10.06
CA SER A 90 -3.64 14.35 9.35
C SER A 90 -4.00 13.08 8.55
N GLU A 91 -5.15 13.08 7.88
CA GLU A 91 -5.57 12.01 6.98
C GLU A 91 -5.28 12.34 5.49
N SER A 92 -4.39 13.30 5.21
CA SER A 92 -4.12 13.77 3.84
C SER A 92 -3.60 12.67 2.90
N LEU A 93 -2.71 11.80 3.39
CA LEU A 93 -2.17 10.71 2.59
C LEU A 93 -3.11 9.51 2.49
N TYR A 94 -3.92 9.30 3.53
CA TYR A 94 -4.82 8.15 3.62
C TYR A 94 -5.99 8.47 4.54
N GLN A 95 -7.20 8.31 4.01
CA GLN A 95 -8.42 8.43 4.78
C GLN A 95 -8.61 7.18 5.65
N ILE A 96 -8.48 7.35 6.96
CA ILE A 96 -8.67 6.28 7.95
C ILE A 96 -10.16 6.16 8.28
N LYS A 97 -10.83 7.29 8.49
CA LYS A 97 -12.25 7.31 8.82
C LYS A 97 -13.09 7.44 7.55
N ARG A 98 -13.85 6.39 7.23
CA ARG A 98 -14.83 6.42 6.13
C ARG A 98 -15.90 7.50 6.37
N ALA A 99 -16.42 8.05 5.27
CA ALA A 99 -17.59 8.92 5.33
C ALA A 99 -18.77 8.17 5.98
N PRO A 100 -19.51 8.80 6.91
CA PRO A 100 -20.69 8.19 7.48
C PRO A 100 -21.76 8.00 6.39
N ASN A 101 -22.49 6.90 6.43
CA ASN A 101 -23.67 6.73 5.59
C ASN A 101 -24.75 7.70 6.10
N PRO A 102 -25.22 8.68 5.29
CA PRO A 102 -26.22 9.65 5.71
C PRO A 102 -27.59 9.02 6.05
N GLU A 103 -27.89 7.84 5.50
CA GLU A 103 -29.15 7.14 5.75
C GLU A 103 -29.08 6.22 6.99
N ALA A 104 -27.89 5.97 7.51
CA ALA A 104 -27.74 5.12 8.68
C ALA A 104 -28.20 5.85 9.94
N LYS A 105 -29.04 5.20 10.75
CA LYS A 105 -29.44 5.73 12.05
C LYS A 105 -28.20 5.97 12.93
N PRO A 106 -28.08 7.12 13.62
CA PRO A 106 -26.98 7.36 14.55
C PRO A 106 -26.85 6.22 15.57
N GLY A 107 -25.62 5.80 15.87
CA GLY A 107 -25.34 4.70 16.80
C GLY A 107 -25.48 3.29 16.22
N THR A 108 -25.88 3.11 14.95
CA THR A 108 -25.96 1.78 14.32
C THR A 108 -24.60 1.06 14.30
N ARG A 109 -23.50 1.81 14.16
CA ARG A 109 -22.13 1.29 14.22
C ARG A 109 -21.27 2.19 15.10
N PHE A 110 -20.19 1.62 15.63
CA PHE A 110 -19.16 2.40 16.30
C PHE A 110 -18.50 3.39 15.33
N ALA A 111 -18.15 4.57 15.83
CA ALA A 111 -17.50 5.63 15.06
C ALA A 111 -16.38 6.27 15.89
N LEU A 112 -15.24 6.54 15.25
CA LEU A 112 -14.04 7.08 15.88
C LEU A 112 -14.20 8.50 16.43
N GLY A 113 -15.11 9.31 15.85
CA GLY A 113 -15.21 10.74 16.14
C GLY A 113 -14.24 11.55 15.28
N SER A 114 -13.56 12.53 15.88
CA SER A 114 -12.68 13.48 15.17
C SER A 114 -11.21 13.23 15.49
N LEU A 115 -10.34 13.35 14.49
CA LEU A 115 -8.89 13.20 14.68
C LEU A 115 -8.38 14.29 15.63
N ASN A 116 -7.64 13.91 16.66
CA ASN A 116 -6.99 14.83 17.57
C ASN A 116 -5.48 14.89 17.26
N LYS A 117 -5.09 15.86 16.42
CA LYS A 117 -3.69 16.10 16.01
C LYS A 117 -2.72 16.18 17.19
N LYS A 118 -3.14 16.75 18.34
CA LYS A 118 -2.29 16.91 19.53
C LYS A 118 -2.02 15.62 20.29
N LYS A 119 -2.88 14.60 20.10
CA LYS A 119 -2.72 13.27 20.69
C LYS A 119 -2.06 12.28 19.73
N CYS A 120 -1.93 12.62 18.46
CA CYS A 120 -1.22 11.81 17.48
C CYS A 120 0.29 11.80 17.78
N GLN A 121 0.96 10.70 17.45
CA GLN A 121 2.38 10.49 17.75
C GLN A 121 3.10 9.82 16.59
N TYR A 122 4.31 10.27 16.29
CA TYR A 122 5.27 9.49 15.52
C TYR A 122 5.80 8.37 16.42
N ILE A 123 5.69 7.12 15.97
CA ILE A 123 6.10 5.93 16.74
C ILE A 123 7.44 5.42 16.26
N ALA A 124 7.66 5.37 14.94
CA ALA A 124 8.90 4.91 14.34
C ALA A 124 9.15 5.59 12.98
N LEU A 125 10.43 5.69 12.64
CA LEU A 125 10.93 6.20 11.37
C LEU A 125 12.05 5.24 10.90
N ASN A 126 11.74 4.41 9.92
CA ASN A 126 12.71 3.43 9.39
C ASN A 126 13.09 3.85 7.98
N ASN A 127 14.38 4.08 7.75
CA ASN A 127 14.89 4.49 6.45
C ASN A 127 15.81 3.43 5.87
N TYR A 128 15.58 3.12 4.61
CA TYR A 128 16.33 2.16 3.81
C TYR A 128 16.69 2.81 2.47
N PRO A 129 17.65 2.28 1.71
CA PRO A 129 18.11 2.92 0.47
C PRO A 129 17.00 3.22 -0.55
N LEU A 130 15.96 2.39 -0.61
CA LEU A 130 14.87 2.50 -1.59
C LEU A 130 13.49 2.70 -0.96
N ASN A 131 13.40 2.78 0.36
CA ASN A 131 12.13 3.00 1.04
C ASN A 131 12.27 3.69 2.39
N SER A 132 11.25 4.46 2.75
CA SER A 132 11.11 5.06 4.08
C SER A 132 9.75 4.70 4.66
N ASP A 133 9.73 4.22 5.89
CA ASP A 133 8.53 3.89 6.64
C ASP A 133 8.33 4.89 7.77
N VAL A 134 7.13 5.47 7.84
CA VAL A 134 6.71 6.38 8.90
C VAL A 134 5.52 5.78 9.62
N VAL A 135 5.70 5.44 10.89
CA VAL A 135 4.65 4.84 11.72
C VAL A 135 4.02 5.91 12.59
N ILE A 136 2.72 6.11 12.42
CA ILE A 136 1.95 7.12 13.13
C ILE A 136 0.85 6.43 13.96
N LYS A 137 0.75 6.82 15.22
CA LYS A 137 -0.42 6.55 16.06
C LYS A 137 -1.40 7.71 15.90
N TYR A 138 -2.49 7.46 15.20
CA TYR A 138 -3.61 8.38 15.06
C TYR A 138 -4.56 8.21 16.23
N VAL A 139 -4.98 9.30 16.87
CA VAL A 139 -5.91 9.28 18.01
C VAL A 139 -7.16 10.07 17.66
N TYR A 140 -8.32 9.48 17.92
CA TYR A 140 -9.62 10.06 17.64
C TYR A 140 -10.41 10.25 18.92
N ASP A 141 -11.02 11.43 19.06
CA ASP A 141 -11.90 11.76 20.17
C ASP A 141 -13.36 11.69 19.75
N ASN A 142 -14.14 10.97 20.55
CA ASN A 142 -15.59 10.86 20.43
C ASN A 142 -16.23 11.12 21.81
N PRO A 143 -16.38 12.40 22.23
CA PRO A 143 -16.74 12.73 23.62
C PRO A 143 -18.10 12.15 24.06
N THR A 144 -19.02 11.92 23.11
CA THR A 144 -20.38 11.41 23.35
C THR A 144 -20.68 10.23 22.43
N PRO A 145 -20.07 9.05 22.65
CA PRO A 145 -20.22 7.92 21.75
C PRO A 145 -21.61 7.30 21.90
N MET A 146 -22.39 7.30 20.82
CA MET A 146 -23.73 6.68 20.79
C MET A 146 -23.69 5.15 20.69
N ASN A 147 -22.55 4.62 20.26
CA ASN A 147 -22.25 3.19 20.19
C ASN A 147 -20.89 3.01 20.85
N ARG A 148 -20.73 1.97 21.69
CA ARG A 148 -19.50 1.73 22.45
C ARG A 148 -18.54 0.74 21.77
N GLY A 149 -18.95 0.19 20.63
CA GLY A 149 -18.24 -0.86 19.89
C GLY A 149 -18.14 -2.17 20.65
N GLY A 150 -17.28 -3.05 20.15
CA GLY A 150 -16.98 -4.35 20.71
C GLY A 150 -15.98 -4.32 21.88
N PRO A 151 -15.69 -5.49 22.47
CA PRO A 151 -14.83 -5.62 23.66
C PRO A 151 -13.37 -5.20 23.43
N GLY A 152 -12.93 -5.06 22.17
CA GLY A 152 -11.59 -4.54 21.84
C GLY A 152 -11.44 -3.04 22.10
N ILE A 153 -12.53 -2.31 22.35
CA ILE A 153 -12.51 -0.87 22.64
C ILE A 153 -12.52 -0.66 24.15
N THR A 154 -11.40 -0.19 24.70
CA THR A 154 -11.26 0.07 26.14
C THR A 154 -12.12 1.26 26.60
N ASP A 155 -12.01 2.40 25.93
CA ASP A 155 -12.87 3.56 26.17
C ASP A 155 -13.33 4.12 24.81
N PRO A 156 -14.64 4.06 24.48
CA PRO A 156 -15.14 4.53 23.18
C PRO A 156 -14.98 6.03 22.94
N ARG A 157 -14.58 6.80 23.96
CA ARG A 157 -14.36 8.24 23.84
C ARG A 157 -13.01 8.61 23.24
N ALA A 158 -12.04 7.70 23.27
CA ALA A 158 -10.70 7.93 22.75
C ALA A 158 -10.13 6.64 22.18
N VAL A 159 -10.06 6.53 20.86
CA VAL A 159 -9.58 5.33 20.16
C VAL A 159 -8.37 5.69 19.31
N HIS A 160 -7.38 4.81 19.28
CA HIS A 160 -6.20 5.00 18.45
C HIS A 160 -6.07 3.91 17.39
N ILE A 161 -5.36 4.23 16.32
CA ILE A 161 -5.01 3.34 15.22
C ILE A 161 -3.55 3.60 14.89
N VAL A 162 -2.77 2.53 14.69
CA VAL A 162 -1.36 2.64 14.29
C VAL A 162 -1.23 2.27 12.83
N ILE A 163 -0.80 3.23 12.02
CA ILE A 163 -0.63 3.09 10.57
C ILE A 163 0.83 3.30 10.21
N GLN A 164 1.34 2.43 9.35
CA GLN A 164 2.61 2.63 8.66
C GLN A 164 2.35 3.20 7.25
N HIS A 165 2.99 4.32 6.96
CA HIS A 165 3.10 4.90 5.62
C HIS A 165 4.47 4.51 5.06
N SER A 166 4.47 3.67 4.04
CA SER A 166 5.68 3.25 3.32
C SER A 166 5.80 4.01 2.02
N PHE A 167 6.91 4.71 1.84
CA PHE A 167 7.30 5.38 0.61
C PHE A 167 8.37 4.55 -0.06
N ILE A 168 8.02 3.86 -1.14
CA ILE A 168 8.89 2.92 -1.83
C ILE A 168 9.21 3.48 -3.21
N ALA A 169 10.48 3.51 -3.58
CA ALA A 169 10.91 3.89 -4.92
C ALA A 169 10.23 2.99 -5.96
N VAL A 170 9.79 3.56 -7.08
CA VAL A 170 9.29 2.74 -8.20
C VAL A 170 10.49 1.97 -8.75
N PRO A 171 10.42 0.62 -8.84
CA PRO A 171 11.55 -0.15 -9.33
C PRO A 171 11.80 0.14 -10.81
N ASP A 172 13.07 0.31 -11.17
CA ASP A 172 13.54 0.34 -12.55
C ASP A 172 13.96 -1.07 -12.95
N ASN A 173 13.18 -1.71 -13.82
CA ASN A 173 13.39 -3.11 -14.22
C ASN A 173 12.78 -3.41 -15.60
N ASP A 174 12.98 -4.64 -16.06
CA ASP A 174 12.48 -5.18 -17.33
C ASP A 174 11.11 -5.88 -17.18
N TYR A 175 10.36 -5.58 -16.11
CA TYR A 175 9.09 -6.23 -15.87
C TYR A 175 8.08 -5.88 -16.96
N ASN A 176 7.70 -6.89 -17.74
CA ASN A 176 6.61 -6.75 -18.70
C ASN A 176 5.27 -7.08 -18.03
N PRO A 177 4.27 -6.20 -18.02
CA PRO A 177 2.93 -6.56 -17.54
C PRO A 177 2.29 -7.67 -18.39
N ARG A 178 1.31 -8.38 -17.82
CA ARG A 178 0.52 -9.38 -18.54
C ARG A 178 -0.96 -9.07 -18.39
N TYR A 179 -1.68 -9.13 -19.51
CA TYR A 179 -3.14 -8.99 -19.49
C TYR A 179 -3.81 -10.18 -18.83
N ASP A 180 -4.96 -9.92 -18.24
CA ASP A 180 -5.82 -10.96 -17.73
C ASP A 180 -6.36 -11.86 -18.86
N ASP A 181 -6.85 -13.02 -18.45
CA ASP A 181 -7.62 -13.91 -19.31
C ASP A 181 -8.94 -14.17 -18.59
N PRO A 182 -10.08 -13.75 -19.13
CA PRO A 182 -11.36 -13.77 -18.42
C PRO A 182 -11.83 -15.19 -18.07
N ARG A 183 -11.19 -16.23 -18.61
CA ARG A 183 -11.47 -17.64 -18.25
C ARG A 183 -10.86 -18.05 -16.91
N VAL A 184 -9.99 -17.21 -16.34
CA VAL A 184 -9.23 -17.49 -15.12
C VAL A 184 -9.38 -16.31 -14.16
N GLY A 185 -9.62 -16.58 -12.88
CA GLY A 185 -9.63 -15.55 -11.86
C GLY A 185 -8.22 -15.10 -11.50
N TYR A 186 -7.96 -13.79 -11.57
CA TYR A 186 -6.70 -13.17 -11.13
C TYR A 186 -6.97 -12.06 -10.10
N PHE A 187 -5.97 -11.78 -9.28
CA PHE A 187 -5.83 -10.44 -8.72
C PHE A 187 -5.33 -9.52 -9.82
N MET A 188 -5.95 -8.35 -9.97
CA MET A 188 -5.68 -7.49 -11.12
C MET A 188 -5.77 -6.01 -10.77
N THR A 189 -5.07 -5.20 -11.56
CA THR A 189 -5.28 -3.76 -11.65
C THR A 189 -6.07 -3.51 -12.93
N GLN A 190 -7.24 -2.91 -12.78
CA GLN A 190 -8.09 -2.60 -13.93
C GLN A 190 -7.56 -1.38 -14.67
N VAL A 191 -7.51 -1.47 -15.99
CA VAL A 191 -7.05 -0.38 -16.86
C VAL A 191 -7.96 -0.32 -18.08
N THR A 192 -8.44 0.88 -18.41
CA THR A 192 -9.26 1.12 -19.59
C THR A 192 -8.42 1.76 -20.69
N ASP A 193 -8.42 1.16 -21.88
CA ASP A 193 -7.81 1.72 -23.07
C ASP A 193 -8.74 2.77 -23.70
N LEU A 194 -8.47 4.04 -23.45
CA LEU A 194 -9.27 5.16 -23.96
C LEU A 194 -9.02 5.46 -25.45
N THR A 195 -8.11 4.73 -26.08
CA THR A 195 -7.83 4.80 -27.52
C THR A 195 -8.49 3.67 -28.32
N SER A 196 -9.08 2.69 -27.64
CA SER A 196 -9.77 1.57 -28.28
C SER A 196 -11.16 1.93 -28.76
N THR A 197 -11.57 1.40 -29.92
CA THR A 197 -12.93 1.50 -30.44
C THR A 197 -13.84 0.37 -29.96
N SER A 198 -13.30 -0.55 -29.15
CA SER A 198 -14.05 -1.70 -28.62
C SER A 198 -15.08 -1.28 -27.59
N ASN A 199 -16.21 -1.99 -27.57
CA ASN A 199 -17.26 -1.85 -26.55
C ASN A 199 -16.78 -2.33 -25.17
N THR A 200 -15.70 -3.12 -25.13
CA THR A 200 -15.05 -3.62 -23.93
C THR A 200 -13.55 -3.30 -24.01
N PRO A 201 -13.15 -2.03 -23.80
CA PRO A 201 -11.78 -1.57 -23.97
C PRO A 201 -10.93 -1.88 -22.73
N TYR A 202 -11.02 -3.11 -22.23
CA TYR A 202 -10.32 -3.55 -21.03
C TYR A 202 -8.87 -3.91 -21.37
N ARG A 203 -7.96 -3.43 -20.53
CA ARG A 203 -6.52 -3.66 -20.59
C ARG A 203 -6.03 -4.10 -19.21
N ASP A 204 -6.84 -4.89 -18.51
CA ASP A 204 -6.64 -5.25 -17.12
C ASP A 204 -5.34 -6.05 -16.96
N LEU A 205 -4.56 -5.73 -15.91
CA LEU A 205 -3.22 -6.25 -15.69
C LEU A 205 -3.22 -7.20 -14.49
N ILE A 206 -2.71 -8.41 -14.66
CA ILE A 206 -2.64 -9.38 -13.56
C ILE A 206 -1.52 -9.01 -12.57
N HIS A 207 -1.78 -9.23 -11.28
CA HIS A 207 -0.76 -9.18 -10.24
C HIS A 207 0.06 -10.46 -10.28
N ARG A 208 1.36 -10.34 -10.56
CA ARG A 208 2.28 -11.48 -10.59
C ARG A 208 3.65 -11.06 -10.07
N TRP A 209 4.38 -12.04 -9.54
CA TRP A 209 5.78 -11.87 -9.16
C TRP A 209 6.67 -11.75 -10.40
N ASN A 210 7.67 -10.87 -10.35
CA ASN A 210 8.69 -10.78 -11.38
C ASN A 210 9.74 -11.89 -11.19
N LEU A 211 9.41 -13.12 -11.61
CA LEU A 211 10.34 -14.24 -11.55
C LEU A 211 11.12 -14.39 -12.86
N ILE A 212 12.43 -14.23 -12.76
CA ILE A 212 13.37 -14.43 -13.87
C ILE A 212 14.14 -15.71 -13.61
N LYS A 213 14.20 -16.62 -14.59
CA LYS A 213 15.02 -17.84 -14.48
C LYS A 213 16.50 -17.47 -14.44
N LYS A 214 17.24 -18.08 -13.52
CA LYS A 214 18.70 -17.97 -13.49
C LYS A 214 19.36 -18.56 -14.74
N GLU A 215 18.78 -19.64 -15.26
CA GLU A 215 19.16 -20.28 -16.53
C GLU A 215 17.97 -20.24 -17.51
N PRO A 216 17.88 -19.23 -18.39
CA PRO A 216 16.70 -19.02 -19.25
C PRO A 216 16.40 -20.19 -20.21
N SER A 217 17.45 -20.88 -20.68
CA SER A 217 17.31 -22.02 -21.61
C SER A 217 16.90 -23.32 -20.92
N ALA A 218 17.02 -23.41 -19.59
CA ALA A 218 16.68 -24.61 -18.86
C ALA A 218 15.15 -24.77 -18.76
N PRO A 219 14.59 -25.97 -19.01
CA PRO A 219 13.16 -26.21 -18.82
C PRO A 219 12.69 -25.87 -17.40
N ILE A 220 13.51 -26.22 -16.40
CA ILE A 220 13.32 -25.86 -14.99
C ILE A 220 14.58 -25.17 -14.47
N SER A 221 14.42 -23.98 -13.88
CA SER A 221 15.52 -23.22 -13.29
C SER A 221 15.14 -22.66 -11.92
N GLU A 222 16.11 -22.30 -11.09
CA GLU A 222 15.82 -21.46 -9.92
C GLU A 222 15.57 -20.03 -10.39
N PRO A 223 14.76 -19.24 -9.68
CA PRO A 223 14.68 -17.82 -9.98
C PRO A 223 15.99 -17.13 -9.58
N VAL A 224 16.30 -16.00 -10.24
CA VAL A 224 17.36 -15.09 -9.81
C VAL A 224 17.07 -14.59 -8.39
N GLU A 225 15.83 -14.17 -8.15
CA GLU A 225 15.32 -13.78 -6.84
C GLU A 225 14.11 -14.65 -6.44
N PRO A 226 14.23 -15.49 -5.41
CA PRO A 226 13.10 -16.27 -4.92
C PRO A 226 12.12 -15.41 -4.12
N ILE A 227 10.86 -15.82 -4.09
CA ILE A 227 9.83 -15.23 -3.23
C ILE A 227 10.03 -15.79 -1.83
N VAL A 228 10.45 -14.93 -0.90
CA VAL A 228 10.69 -15.31 0.50
C VAL A 228 9.54 -14.84 1.36
N PHE A 229 8.79 -15.80 1.92
CA PHE A 229 7.83 -15.52 2.99
C PHE A 229 8.49 -15.69 4.34
N TRP A 230 8.17 -14.80 5.27
CA TRP A 230 8.60 -14.89 6.66
C TRP A 230 7.41 -15.23 7.54
N ILE A 231 7.56 -16.27 8.35
CA ILE A 231 6.63 -16.57 9.44
C ILE A 231 7.02 -15.65 10.59
N GLU A 232 6.10 -14.76 10.97
CA GLU A 232 6.27 -13.83 12.07
C GLU A 232 6.57 -14.59 13.37
N ASN A 233 7.48 -14.05 14.19
CA ASN A 233 7.90 -14.66 15.45
C ASN A 233 6.75 -14.73 16.49
N THR A 234 5.69 -13.94 16.31
CA THR A 234 4.47 -14.03 17.13
C THR A 234 3.59 -15.24 16.79
N THR A 235 3.84 -15.92 15.66
CA THR A 235 3.12 -17.14 15.27
C THR A 235 3.40 -18.27 16.29
N PRO A 236 2.37 -18.92 16.87
CA PRO A 236 2.57 -20.02 17.81
C PRO A 236 3.46 -21.12 17.23
N THR A 237 4.43 -21.56 18.03
CA THR A 237 5.51 -22.45 17.59
C THR A 237 5.02 -23.77 16.99
N GLU A 238 3.92 -24.29 17.51
CA GLU A 238 3.24 -25.52 17.08
C GLU A 238 2.67 -25.43 15.66
N PHE A 239 2.33 -24.23 15.20
CA PHE A 239 1.77 -24.01 13.86
C PHE A 239 2.84 -23.69 12.81
N ARG A 240 4.01 -23.19 13.21
CA ARG A 240 5.08 -22.79 12.28
C ARG A 240 5.45 -23.89 11.27
N PRO A 241 5.59 -25.19 11.65
CA PRO A 241 5.86 -26.26 10.69
C PRO A 241 4.76 -26.44 9.65
N ALA A 242 3.49 -26.45 10.08
CA ALA A 242 2.35 -26.62 9.19
C ALA A 242 2.17 -25.44 8.23
N VAL A 243 2.35 -24.21 8.72
CA VAL A 243 2.35 -22.99 7.89
C VAL A 243 3.46 -23.06 6.84
N LYS A 244 4.69 -23.39 7.26
CA LYS A 244 5.84 -23.55 6.36
C LYS A 244 5.57 -24.58 5.27
N GLU A 245 5.06 -25.75 5.64
CA GLU A 245 4.73 -26.80 4.68
C GLU A 245 3.65 -26.33 3.69
N GLY A 246 2.58 -25.70 4.20
CA GLY A 246 1.47 -25.20 3.39
C GLY A 246 1.93 -24.23 2.31
N VAL A 247 2.77 -23.25 2.66
CA VAL A 247 3.31 -22.27 1.72
C VAL A 247 4.29 -22.92 0.73
N LEU A 248 5.16 -23.83 1.18
CA LEU A 248 6.10 -24.52 0.30
C LEU A 248 5.41 -25.42 -0.73
N ARG A 249 4.18 -25.90 -0.49
CA ARG A 249 3.41 -26.68 -1.47
C ARG A 249 3.11 -25.89 -2.75
N TRP A 250 3.08 -24.55 -2.71
CA TRP A 250 2.92 -23.72 -3.91
C TRP A 250 4.06 -23.90 -4.91
N ASN A 251 5.25 -24.37 -4.49
CA ASN A 251 6.31 -24.73 -5.41
C ASN A 251 5.89 -25.79 -6.45
N ARG A 252 4.83 -26.59 -6.20
CA ARG A 252 4.29 -27.51 -7.21
C ARG A 252 3.77 -26.77 -8.45
N ALA A 253 3.06 -25.67 -8.24
CA ALA A 253 2.57 -24.81 -9.33
C ALA A 253 3.73 -24.09 -10.02
N TYR A 254 4.69 -23.56 -9.25
CA TYR A 254 5.88 -22.92 -9.82
C TYR A 254 6.75 -23.89 -10.61
N ARG A 255 6.83 -25.17 -10.22
CA ARG A 255 7.53 -26.20 -10.98
C ARG A 255 6.89 -26.46 -12.34
N ALA A 256 5.56 -26.46 -12.42
CA ALA A 256 4.85 -26.50 -13.69
C ALA A 256 5.09 -25.23 -14.53
N ALA A 257 5.30 -24.08 -13.89
CA ALA A 257 5.70 -22.83 -14.53
C ALA A 257 7.21 -22.76 -14.89
N GLY A 258 7.96 -23.84 -14.69
CA GLY A 258 9.39 -23.91 -15.04
C GLY A 258 10.35 -23.41 -13.94
N PHE A 259 9.90 -23.24 -12.70
CA PHE A 259 10.74 -22.83 -11.58
C PHE A 259 10.89 -23.93 -10.52
N LYS A 260 12.10 -24.17 -10.04
CA LYS A 260 12.34 -24.92 -8.80
C LYS A 260 12.72 -23.94 -7.68
N ASN A 261 12.33 -24.25 -6.44
CA ASN A 261 12.64 -23.43 -5.26
C ASN A 261 12.21 -21.95 -5.38
N ALA A 262 11.11 -21.69 -6.09
CA ALA A 262 10.61 -20.32 -6.31
C ALA A 262 10.10 -19.68 -5.02
N ILE A 263 9.41 -20.47 -4.19
CA ILE A 263 8.93 -20.06 -2.88
C ILE A 263 9.88 -20.59 -1.81
N GLN A 264 10.32 -19.70 -0.93
CA GLN A 264 11.07 -20.03 0.27
C GLN A 264 10.31 -19.53 1.49
N VAL A 265 10.46 -20.24 2.62
CA VAL A 265 9.84 -19.86 3.87
C VAL A 265 10.87 -19.86 4.98
N LYS A 266 10.99 -18.72 5.64
CA LYS A 266 11.86 -18.49 6.79
C LYS A 266 11.01 -18.18 8.01
N THR A 267 11.59 -18.32 9.19
CA THR A 267 10.99 -17.86 10.44
C THR A 267 11.76 -16.63 10.88
N GLN A 268 11.04 -15.56 11.19
CA GLN A 268 11.62 -14.35 11.72
C GLN A 268 12.33 -14.67 13.05
N PRO A 269 13.55 -14.17 13.28
CA PRO A 269 14.21 -14.29 14.57
C PRO A 269 13.36 -13.71 15.70
N ASP A 270 13.46 -14.27 16.91
CA ASP A 270 12.69 -13.77 18.06
C ASP A 270 13.21 -12.39 18.54
N ASP A 271 14.44 -12.02 18.17
CA ASP A 271 15.10 -10.73 18.43
C ASP A 271 15.04 -9.77 17.22
N ALA A 272 14.20 -10.07 16.21
CA ALA A 272 14.03 -9.18 15.07
C ALA A 272 13.30 -7.90 15.46
N GLU A 273 13.89 -6.76 15.14
CA GLU A 273 13.32 -5.41 15.32
C GLU A 273 12.55 -4.91 14.08
N TRP A 274 12.36 -5.76 13.06
CA TRP A 274 11.75 -5.44 11.75
C TRP A 274 10.62 -6.39 11.41
#